data_AF-A0A251RXS5-F1
#
_entry.id   AF-A0A251RXS5-F1
#
_cell.length_a   1.000
_cell.length_b   1.000
_cell.length_c   1.000
_cell.angle_alpha   90.00
_cell.angle_beta   90.00
_cell.angle_gamma   90.00
#
_symmetry.space_group_name_H-M   'P 1'
#
loop_
_entity.id
_entity.type
_entity.pdbx_description
1 polymer ?
#
loop_
_entity_poly.entity_id
_entity_poly.type
_entity_poly.pdbx_seq_one_letter_code
_entity_poly.pdbx_strand_id
1 'polypeptide(L)'
;MKSRLPRSITTLEWENSFVSIYSKDNPNLLFSTCGFEVRILPKIRMPKEAFNNARDCVWNLQNEQTKERSTIAFLRVDDEHMQAFENRVRQILMSSGSTTFTKVVNKWNKTLIGLMTYFREATMHTRELLDLLVKGENKIQTRIKIGLNSKMPSRFPLVVFYTPKEIGGLGMLSMGQILIPQSDLRYSQQTDVGVTHFRSGMSHDEDN
;
A
#
# COMPACT_ATOMS: atom_id res chain seq x y z
N MET A 1 20.77 -19.73 -16.99
CA MET A 1 19.44 -20.18 -17.47
C MET A 1 19.18 -19.79 -18.92
N LYS A 2 19.48 -18.57 -19.36
CA LYS A 2 19.23 -18.08 -20.72
C LYS A 2 19.71 -19.02 -21.85
N SER A 3 20.88 -19.62 -21.73
CA SER A 3 21.44 -20.55 -22.73
C SER A 3 20.75 -21.92 -22.79
N ARG A 4 19.89 -22.25 -21.82
CA ARG A 4 19.14 -23.51 -21.79
C ARG A 4 17.80 -23.41 -22.53
N LEU A 5 17.36 -22.21 -22.89
CA LEU A 5 16.09 -21.97 -23.56
C LEU A 5 16.33 -21.73 -25.06
N PRO A 6 15.72 -22.53 -25.95
CA PRO A 6 15.73 -22.25 -27.38
C PRO A 6 15.07 -20.91 -27.66
N ARG A 7 15.79 -19.99 -28.31
CA ARG A 7 15.30 -18.63 -28.64
C ARG A 7 14.06 -18.63 -29.54
N SER A 8 13.80 -19.73 -30.24
CA SER A 8 12.61 -19.91 -31.06
C SER A 8 11.31 -20.09 -30.26
N ILE A 9 11.41 -20.49 -28.98
CA ILE A 9 10.24 -20.71 -28.11
C ILE A 9 10.02 -19.48 -27.23
N THR A 10 11.06 -19.08 -26.50
CA THR A 10 11.01 -17.93 -25.58
C THR A 10 12.43 -17.43 -25.30
N THR A 11 12.54 -16.24 -24.73
CA THR A 11 13.82 -15.64 -24.32
C THR A 11 13.71 -15.06 -22.91
N LEU A 12 14.83 -15.07 -22.19
CA LEU A 12 14.98 -14.35 -20.92
C LEU A 12 15.80 -13.09 -21.16
N GLU A 13 15.15 -11.95 -20.99
CA GLU A 13 15.77 -10.63 -21.11
C GLU A 13 16.23 -10.16 -19.74
N TRP A 14 17.46 -9.65 -19.68
CA TRP A 14 18.05 -9.20 -18.43
C TRP A 14 17.36 -7.96 -17.88
N GLU A 15 16.90 -7.07 -18.77
CA GLU A 15 16.19 -5.82 -18.41
C GLU A 15 14.89 -6.08 -17.65
N ASN A 16 14.23 -7.22 -17.92
CA ASN A 16 12.98 -7.63 -17.27
C ASN A 16 13.21 -8.67 -16.16
N SER A 17 14.46 -8.93 -15.78
CA SER A 17 14.82 -9.94 -14.79
C SER A 17 15.49 -9.32 -13.58
N PHE A 18 15.20 -9.88 -12.40
CA PHE A 18 15.87 -9.52 -11.15
C PHE A 18 16.55 -10.75 -10.54
N VAL A 19 17.79 -10.57 -10.07
CA VAL A 19 18.57 -11.63 -9.40
C VAL A 19 19.14 -11.09 -8.09
N SER A 20 18.72 -11.66 -6.97
CA SER A 20 19.28 -11.38 -5.65
C SER A 20 20.18 -12.53 -5.20
N ILE A 21 21.38 -12.21 -4.71
CA ILE A 21 22.32 -13.19 -4.17
C ILE A 21 22.49 -12.94 -2.67
N TYR A 22 22.18 -13.96 -1.87
CA TYR A 22 22.51 -13.99 -0.45
C TYR A 22 23.95 -14.48 -0.29
N SER A 23 24.81 -13.67 0.34
CA SER A 23 26.26 -13.93 0.42
C SER A 23 26.82 -13.46 1.76
N LYS A 24 28.11 -13.68 2.02
CA LYS A 24 28.79 -13.13 3.21
C LYS A 24 28.56 -11.63 3.36
N ASP A 25 28.58 -10.89 2.26
CA ASP A 25 28.50 -9.42 2.29
C ASP A 25 27.04 -8.93 2.25
N ASN A 26 26.13 -9.68 1.63
CA ASN A 26 24.70 -9.33 1.58
C ASN A 26 23.85 -10.22 2.51
N PRO A 27 23.32 -9.69 3.63
CA PRO A 27 22.47 -10.42 4.56
C PRO A 27 21.02 -10.59 4.10
N ASN A 28 20.59 -9.90 3.05
CA ASN A 28 19.21 -9.91 2.59
C ASN A 28 19.04 -10.79 1.35
N LEU A 29 17.93 -11.53 1.30
CA LEU A 29 17.44 -12.16 0.08
C LEU A 29 16.18 -11.43 -0.38
N LEU A 30 16.23 -10.89 -1.60
CA LEU A 30 15.17 -10.11 -2.20
C LEU A 30 14.52 -10.89 -3.34
N PHE A 31 13.20 -10.82 -3.44
CA PHE A 31 12.46 -11.28 -4.61
C PHE A 31 11.10 -10.60 -4.66
N SER A 32 10.49 -10.59 -5.84
CA SER A 32 9.10 -10.19 -6.02
C SER A 32 8.28 -11.37 -6.54
N THR A 33 7.06 -11.50 -6.04
CA THR A 33 6.11 -12.53 -6.49
C THR A 33 4.69 -12.04 -6.32
N CYS A 34 3.84 -12.23 -7.33
CA CYS A 34 2.42 -11.87 -7.27
C CYS A 34 2.15 -10.43 -6.79
N GLY A 35 3.01 -9.47 -7.17
CA GLY A 35 2.89 -8.07 -6.74
C GLY A 35 3.34 -7.77 -5.31
N PHE A 36 3.91 -8.74 -4.60
CA PHE A 36 4.58 -8.54 -3.32
C PHE A 36 6.09 -8.46 -3.54
N GLU A 37 6.72 -7.43 -2.99
CA GLU A 37 8.16 -7.37 -2.80
C GLU A 37 8.49 -7.92 -1.42
N VAL A 38 9.35 -8.94 -1.39
CA VAL A 38 9.69 -9.65 -0.16
C VAL A 38 11.18 -9.55 0.09
N ARG A 39 11.52 -9.12 1.32
CA ARG A 39 12.88 -9.14 1.83
C ARG A 39 12.99 -10.12 2.99
N ILE A 40 13.77 -11.17 2.81
CA ILE A 40 14.05 -12.17 3.83
C ILE A 40 15.36 -11.83 4.54
N LEU A 41 15.32 -11.78 5.87
CA LEU A 41 16.48 -11.54 6.74
C LEU A 41 16.55 -12.62 7.84
N PRO A 42 17.59 -13.47 7.84
CA PRO A 42 17.83 -14.43 8.91
C PRO A 42 18.21 -13.73 10.23
N LYS A 43 17.66 -14.19 11.35
CA LYS A 43 17.93 -13.58 12.67
C LYS A 43 19.39 -13.65 13.09
N ILE A 44 20.11 -14.68 12.65
CA ILE A 44 21.55 -14.86 12.92
C ILE A 44 22.38 -13.67 12.42
N ARG A 45 21.91 -13.00 11.37
CA ARG A 45 22.59 -11.86 10.73
C ARG A 45 21.96 -10.52 11.08
N MET A 46 20.98 -10.50 11.97
CA MET A 46 20.28 -9.28 12.37
C MET A 46 21.11 -8.56 13.45
N PRO A 47 21.38 -7.26 13.31
CA PRO A 47 22.02 -6.49 14.38
C PRO A 47 21.10 -6.46 15.62
N LYS A 48 21.71 -6.56 16.81
CA LYS A 48 20.98 -6.74 18.10
C LYS A 48 19.92 -5.66 18.37
N GLU A 49 20.14 -4.44 17.89
CA GLU A 49 19.22 -3.30 18.05
C GLU A 49 17.94 -3.43 17.21
N ALA A 50 17.99 -4.17 16.09
CA ALA A 50 16.86 -4.29 15.16
C ALA A 50 15.79 -5.30 15.62
N PHE A 51 16.08 -6.13 16.64
CA PHE A 51 15.15 -7.15 17.13
C PHE A 51 13.92 -6.55 17.81
N ASN A 52 14.04 -5.38 18.43
CA ASN A 52 12.94 -4.73 19.15
C ASN A 52 11.98 -3.94 18.25
N ASN A 53 12.40 -3.55 17.05
CA ASN A 53 11.62 -2.73 16.11
C ASN A 53 10.75 -3.55 15.14
N ALA A 54 10.95 -4.86 15.05
CA ALA A 54 10.27 -5.73 14.07
C ALA A 54 8.91 -6.26 14.57
N ARG A 55 8.12 -5.45 15.28
CA ARG A 55 6.94 -5.96 16.01
C ARG A 55 5.65 -6.05 15.20
N ASP A 56 5.41 -5.16 14.23
CA ASP A 56 4.11 -5.10 13.56
C ASP A 56 4.17 -5.41 12.07
N CYS A 57 3.24 -6.23 11.59
CA CYS A 57 2.99 -6.56 10.19
C CYS A 57 4.16 -7.26 9.44
N VAL A 58 5.03 -7.99 10.12
CA VAL A 58 6.14 -8.74 9.50
C VAL A 58 5.95 -10.24 9.66
N TRP A 59 6.29 -11.03 8.64
CA TRP A 59 6.17 -12.49 8.72
C TRP A 59 7.35 -13.11 9.45
N ASN A 60 7.05 -13.81 10.54
CA ASN A 60 8.03 -14.60 11.27
C ASN A 60 8.04 -16.03 10.74
N LEU A 61 9.04 -16.37 9.93
CA LEU A 61 9.18 -17.70 9.34
C LEU A 61 9.71 -18.69 10.38
N GLN A 62 8.97 -19.77 10.55
CA GLN A 62 9.28 -20.85 11.50
C GLN A 62 9.97 -22.00 10.78
N ASN A 63 11.05 -22.50 11.37
CA ASN A 63 11.66 -23.75 10.93
C ASN A 63 10.72 -24.91 11.29
N GLU A 64 10.41 -25.76 10.32
CA GLU A 64 9.50 -26.87 10.50
C GLU A 64 10.00 -27.92 11.51
N GLN A 65 11.31 -28.17 11.55
CA GLN A 65 11.90 -29.19 12.42
C GLN A 65 12.05 -28.70 13.86
N THR A 66 12.71 -27.55 14.06
CA THR A 66 13.00 -27.04 15.42
C THR A 66 11.84 -26.24 16.01
N LYS A 67 10.84 -25.88 15.21
CA LYS A 67 9.75 -24.97 15.57
C LYS A 67 10.21 -23.57 16.02
N GLU A 68 11.46 -23.21 15.79
CA GLU A 68 11.99 -21.90 16.11
C GLU A 68 11.71 -20.91 14.98
N ARG A 69 11.38 -19.66 15.34
CA ARG A 69 11.26 -18.56 14.37
C ARG A 69 12.66 -18.07 14.01
N SER A 70 13.25 -18.58 12.94
CA SER A 70 14.65 -18.33 12.56
C SER A 70 14.83 -17.10 11.65
N THR A 71 13.77 -16.74 10.92
CA THR A 71 13.88 -15.79 9.81
C THR A 71 12.69 -14.84 9.80
N ILE A 72 12.92 -13.62 9.35
CA ILE A 72 11.91 -12.57 9.26
C ILE A 72 11.75 -12.19 7.77
N ALA A 73 10.51 -12.07 7.31
CA ALA A 73 10.17 -11.64 5.95
C ALA A 73 9.37 -10.34 5.98
N PHE A 74 9.98 -9.29 5.44
CA PHE A 74 9.38 -7.98 5.26
C PHE A 74 8.66 -7.94 3.92
N LEU A 75 7.48 -7.33 3.91
CA LEU A 75 6.58 -7.29 2.76
C LEU A 75 6.35 -5.83 2.37
N ARG A 76 6.37 -5.57 1.07
CA ARG A 76 5.99 -4.29 0.46
C ARG A 76 5.16 -4.58 -0.79
N VAL A 77 4.31 -3.63 -1.18
CA VAL A 77 3.55 -3.71 -2.44
C VAL A 77 4.42 -3.20 -3.57
N ASP A 78 4.45 -3.96 -4.66
CA ASP A 78 5.20 -3.66 -5.87
C ASP A 78 4.69 -2.39 -6.58
N ASP A 79 5.61 -1.65 -7.20
CA ASP A 79 5.36 -0.37 -7.85
C ASP A 79 4.38 -0.50 -9.02
N GLU A 80 4.44 -1.60 -9.78
CA GLU A 80 3.52 -1.87 -10.89
C GLU A 80 2.07 -1.93 -10.40
N HIS A 81 1.83 -2.58 -9.27
CA HIS A 81 0.50 -2.76 -8.70
C HIS A 81 -0.01 -1.46 -8.06
N MET A 82 0.88 -0.64 -7.49
CA MET A 82 0.55 0.72 -7.04
C MET A 82 0.11 1.60 -8.22
N GLN A 83 0.82 1.53 -9.34
CA GLN A 83 0.48 2.27 -10.55
C GLN A 83 -0.83 1.77 -11.16
N ALA A 84 -1.07 0.45 -11.17
CA ALA A 84 -2.32 -0.14 -11.62
C ALA A 84 -3.52 0.35 -10.78
N PHE A 85 -3.35 0.45 -9.45
CA PHE A 85 -4.35 1.03 -8.56
C PHE A 85 -4.61 2.51 -8.89
N GLU A 86 -3.58 3.32 -9.07
CA GLU A 86 -3.74 4.73 -9.44
C GLU A 86 -4.47 4.90 -10.78
N ASN A 87 -4.08 4.09 -11.78
CA ASN A 87 -4.73 4.06 -13.09
C ASN A 87 -6.20 3.66 -12.99
N ARG A 88 -6.53 2.69 -12.12
CA ARG A 88 -7.90 2.28 -11.87
C ARG A 88 -8.72 3.40 -11.24
N VAL A 89 -8.18 4.13 -10.26
CA VAL A 89 -8.84 5.31 -9.68
C VAL A 89 -9.05 6.39 -10.75
N ARG A 90 -8.06 6.64 -11.61
CA ARG A 90 -8.18 7.57 -12.74
C ARG A 90 -9.30 7.16 -13.70
N GLN A 91 -9.41 5.88 -14.01
CA GLN A 91 -10.49 5.33 -14.84
C GLN A 91 -11.88 5.52 -14.21
N ILE A 92 -11.99 5.34 -12.89
CA ILE A 92 -13.24 5.64 -12.17
C ILE A 92 -13.61 7.11 -12.38
N LEU A 93 -12.67 8.04 -12.17
CA LEU A 93 -12.92 9.48 -12.32
C LEU A 93 -13.33 9.86 -13.75
N MET A 94 -12.64 9.35 -14.77
CA MET A 94 -12.94 9.62 -16.18
C MET A 94 -14.30 9.07 -16.61
N SER A 95 -14.69 7.90 -16.10
CA SER A 95 -15.99 7.27 -16.41
C SER A 95 -17.17 7.77 -15.58
N SER A 96 -16.95 8.76 -14.70
CA SER A 96 -17.96 9.25 -13.74
C SER A 96 -18.65 10.56 -14.18
N GLY A 97 -18.66 10.88 -15.48
CA GLY A 97 -19.18 12.14 -16.04
C GLY A 97 -20.62 12.49 -15.62
N SER A 98 -21.55 11.56 -15.84
CA SER A 98 -22.99 11.72 -15.57
C SER A 98 -23.58 10.53 -14.79
N THR A 99 -22.74 9.81 -14.04
CA THR A 99 -23.18 8.66 -13.23
C THR A 99 -23.61 9.12 -11.84
N THR A 100 -24.54 8.40 -11.21
CA THR A 100 -24.96 8.66 -9.82
C THR A 100 -23.77 8.57 -8.84
N PHE A 101 -23.77 9.38 -7.78
CA PHE A 101 -22.70 9.37 -6.77
C PHE A 101 -22.53 8.01 -6.10
N THR A 102 -23.65 7.31 -5.86
CA THR A 102 -23.66 5.94 -5.34
C THR A 102 -22.89 4.97 -6.25
N LYS A 103 -22.97 5.10 -7.58
CA LYS A 103 -22.19 4.28 -8.52
C LYS A 103 -20.69 4.60 -8.47
N VAL A 104 -20.33 5.87 -8.31
CA VAL A 104 -18.92 6.28 -8.15
C VAL A 104 -18.33 5.68 -6.89
N VAL A 105 -19.03 5.80 -5.76
CA VAL A 105 -18.62 5.25 -4.47
C VAL A 105 -18.55 3.73 -4.49
N ASN A 106 -19.49 3.04 -5.15
CA ASN A 106 -19.44 1.58 -5.30
C ASN A 106 -18.21 1.10 -6.08
N LYS A 107 -17.82 1.83 -7.15
CA LYS A 107 -16.60 1.51 -7.90
C LYS A 107 -15.34 1.74 -7.05
N TRP A 108 -15.31 2.80 -6.24
CA TRP A 108 -14.24 3.05 -5.26
C TRP A 108 -14.16 1.92 -4.25
N ASN A 109 -15.26 1.60 -3.56
CA ASN A 109 -15.31 0.55 -2.54
C ASN A 109 -14.84 -0.80 -3.09
N LYS A 110 -15.28 -1.20 -4.29
CA LYS A 110 -14.83 -2.46 -4.92
C LYS A 110 -13.33 -2.45 -5.19
N THR A 111 -12.78 -1.31 -5.61
CA THR A 111 -11.34 -1.17 -5.90
C THR A 111 -10.52 -1.17 -4.62
N LEU A 112 -10.96 -0.44 -3.59
CA LEU A 112 -10.31 -0.38 -2.29
C LEU A 112 -10.33 -1.75 -1.59
N ILE A 113 -11.48 -2.43 -1.54
CA ILE A 113 -11.60 -3.78 -0.98
C ILE A 113 -10.67 -4.73 -1.74
N GLY A 114 -10.67 -4.71 -3.08
CA GLY A 114 -9.80 -5.56 -3.88
C GLY A 114 -8.32 -5.41 -3.52
N LEU A 115 -7.84 -4.17 -3.38
CA LEU A 115 -6.47 -3.89 -2.96
C LEU A 115 -6.20 -4.37 -1.53
N MET A 116 -7.04 -3.96 -0.57
CA MET A 116 -6.83 -4.21 0.86
C MET A 116 -6.94 -5.70 1.22
N THR A 117 -7.86 -6.43 0.58
CA THR A 117 -8.03 -7.87 0.84
C THR A 117 -6.94 -8.72 0.22
N TYR A 118 -6.31 -8.26 -0.87
CA TYR A 118 -5.20 -8.94 -1.51
C TYR A 118 -3.88 -8.69 -0.77
N PHE A 119 -3.48 -7.43 -0.59
CA PHE A 119 -2.17 -7.08 -0.01
C PHE A 119 -2.14 -7.07 1.52
N ARG A 120 -3.28 -6.82 2.17
CA ARG A 120 -3.46 -6.85 3.64
C ARG A 120 -2.35 -6.12 4.39
N GLU A 121 -1.45 -6.88 5.02
CA GLU A 121 -0.37 -6.40 5.88
C GLU A 121 0.70 -5.61 5.10
N ALA A 122 0.93 -5.95 3.83
CA ALA A 122 1.95 -5.29 3.00
C ALA A 122 1.63 -3.80 2.75
N THR A 123 0.36 -3.41 2.82
CA THR A 123 -0.08 -2.02 2.66
C THR A 123 0.49 -1.11 3.75
N MET A 124 0.66 -1.61 4.98
CA MET A 124 1.12 -0.79 6.12
C MET A 124 2.60 -0.39 6.00
N HIS A 125 3.43 -1.28 5.45
CA HIS A 125 4.86 -1.01 5.25
C HIS A 125 5.14 -0.13 4.03
N THR A 126 4.17 -0.02 3.12
CA THR A 126 4.30 0.73 1.88
C THR A 126 3.75 2.15 2.06
N ARG A 127 4.60 3.06 2.54
CA ARG A 127 4.22 4.46 2.82
C ARG A 127 3.69 5.18 1.58
N GLU A 128 4.28 4.90 0.43
CA GLU A 128 3.91 5.44 -0.87
C GLU A 128 2.48 5.06 -1.25
N LEU A 129 2.06 3.83 -0.90
CA LEU A 129 0.69 3.35 -1.12
C LEU A 129 -0.31 4.05 -0.19
N LEU A 130 0.06 4.29 1.07
CA LEU A 130 -0.78 5.05 2.01
C LEU A 130 -1.04 6.47 1.49
N ASP A 131 -0.01 7.13 0.95
CA ASP A 131 -0.13 8.44 0.31
C ASP A 131 -1.04 8.40 -0.93
N LEU A 132 -0.93 7.34 -1.74
CA LEU A 132 -1.80 7.14 -2.91
C LEU A 132 -3.26 6.89 -2.51
N LEU A 133 -3.51 6.14 -1.44
CA LEU A 133 -4.85 5.88 -0.91
C LEU A 133 -5.53 7.17 -0.46
N VAL A 134 -4.82 7.97 0.35
CA VAL A 134 -5.27 9.28 0.81
C VAL A 134 -5.58 10.22 -0.36
N LYS A 135 -4.69 10.29 -1.35
CA LYS A 135 -4.90 11.09 -2.57
C LYS A 135 -6.08 10.58 -3.39
N GLY A 136 -6.22 9.26 -3.53
CA GLY A 136 -7.31 8.62 -4.27
C GLY A 136 -8.67 8.91 -3.65
N GLU A 137 -8.78 8.75 -2.34
CA GLU A 137 -9.99 9.04 -1.57
C GLU A 137 -10.39 10.52 -1.69
N ASN A 138 -9.44 11.44 -1.49
CA ASN A 138 -9.66 12.87 -1.70
C ASN A 138 -10.16 13.22 -3.10
N LYS A 139 -9.61 12.58 -4.15
CA LYS A 139 -10.06 12.80 -5.54
C LYS A 139 -11.49 12.32 -5.76
N ILE A 140 -11.87 11.16 -5.20
CA ILE A 140 -13.25 10.65 -5.29
C ILE A 140 -14.23 11.56 -4.56
N GLN A 141 -13.91 11.99 -3.34
CA GLN A 141 -14.74 12.96 -2.61
C GLN A 141 -14.87 14.27 -3.38
N THR A 142 -13.76 14.80 -3.91
CA THR A 142 -13.75 16.03 -4.70
C THR A 142 -14.61 15.90 -5.97
N ARG A 143 -14.64 14.74 -6.61
CA ARG A 143 -15.50 14.48 -7.77
C ARG A 143 -16.98 14.60 -7.42
N ILE A 144 -17.39 14.08 -6.27
CA ILE A 144 -18.77 14.18 -5.77
C ILE A 144 -19.12 15.63 -5.43
N LYS A 145 -18.21 16.34 -4.74
CA LYS A 145 -18.32 17.77 -4.42
C LYS A 145 -18.56 18.60 -5.70
N ILE A 146 -17.74 18.40 -6.74
CA ILE A 146 -17.91 19.06 -8.05
C ILE A 146 -19.26 18.75 -8.69
N GLY A 147 -19.76 17.52 -8.56
CA GLY A 147 -21.08 17.14 -9.05
C GLY A 147 -22.24 17.91 -8.41
N LEU A 148 -22.03 18.47 -7.22
CA LEU A 148 -22.99 19.33 -6.50
C LEU A 148 -22.64 20.83 -6.60
N ASN A 149 -21.73 21.19 -7.51
CA ASN A 149 -21.27 22.55 -7.76
C ASN A 149 -20.78 23.29 -6.50
N SER A 150 -20.13 22.59 -5.58
CA SER A 150 -19.52 23.18 -4.38
C SER A 150 -18.24 22.43 -4.02
N LYS A 151 -17.23 23.14 -3.52
CA LYS A 151 -16.03 22.52 -2.94
C LYS A 151 -15.82 22.85 -1.46
N MET A 152 -16.76 23.60 -0.87
CA MET A 152 -16.63 24.14 0.49
C MET A 152 -16.69 23.01 1.54
N PRO A 153 -15.66 22.84 2.39
CA PRO A 153 -15.61 21.76 3.38
C PRO A 153 -16.84 21.70 4.30
N SER A 154 -17.31 22.85 4.79
CA SER A 154 -18.46 22.94 5.71
C SER A 154 -19.78 22.41 5.14
N ARG A 155 -19.93 22.37 3.80
CA ARG A 155 -21.11 21.79 3.15
C ARG A 155 -21.04 20.27 2.99
N PHE A 156 -19.87 19.69 3.23
CA PHE A 156 -19.59 18.27 3.02
C PHE A 156 -18.89 17.66 4.23
N PRO A 157 -19.57 17.62 5.40
CA PRO A 157 -19.07 16.90 6.54
C PRO A 157 -18.92 15.41 6.19
N LEU A 158 -17.98 14.73 6.85
CA LEU A 158 -17.59 13.35 6.51
C LEU A 158 -18.75 12.36 6.62
N VAL A 159 -19.73 12.65 7.47
CA VAL A 159 -20.99 11.92 7.59
C VAL A 159 -21.70 11.74 6.24
N VAL A 160 -21.64 12.72 5.33
CA VAL A 160 -22.30 12.61 4.01
C VAL A 160 -21.69 11.49 3.17
N PHE A 161 -20.39 11.25 3.29
CA PHE A 161 -19.68 10.24 2.51
C PHE A 161 -19.75 8.85 3.16
N TYR A 162 -19.55 8.77 4.48
CA TYR A 162 -19.31 7.49 5.15
C TYR A 162 -20.57 6.85 5.76
N THR A 163 -21.63 7.62 5.96
CA THR A 163 -22.90 7.07 6.45
C THR A 163 -23.40 5.94 5.53
N PRO A 164 -23.83 4.79 6.08
CA PRO A 164 -24.37 3.67 5.30
C PRO A 164 -25.52 4.08 4.38
N LYS A 165 -25.68 3.35 3.28
CA LYS A 165 -26.69 3.68 2.26
C LYS A 165 -28.11 3.47 2.77
N GLU A 166 -28.25 2.56 3.71
CA GLU A 166 -29.50 2.17 4.36
C GLU A 166 -30.12 3.33 5.16
N ILE A 167 -29.31 4.30 5.59
CA ILE A 167 -29.75 5.49 6.32
C ILE A 167 -29.47 6.80 5.55
N GLY A 168 -29.40 6.72 4.22
CA GLY A 168 -29.38 7.88 3.33
C GLY A 168 -27.99 8.44 3.01
N GLY A 169 -26.90 7.83 3.46
CA GLY A 169 -25.53 8.20 3.10
C GLY A 169 -25.03 7.53 1.81
N LEU A 170 -23.77 7.79 1.45
CA LEU A 170 -23.15 7.17 0.28
C LEU A 170 -22.50 5.80 0.56
N GLY A 171 -22.22 5.49 1.82
CA GLY A 171 -21.57 4.25 2.26
C GLY A 171 -20.17 4.08 1.68
N MET A 172 -19.39 5.17 1.59
CA MET A 172 -17.99 5.11 1.15
C MET A 172 -17.14 4.43 2.22
N LEU A 173 -16.21 3.57 1.80
CA LEU A 173 -15.20 3.01 2.70
C LEU A 173 -13.98 3.94 2.75
N SER A 174 -13.53 4.22 3.97
CA SER A 174 -12.40 5.10 4.27
C SER A 174 -11.11 4.29 4.50
N MET A 175 -10.01 4.76 3.93
CA MET A 175 -8.64 4.35 4.30
C MET A 175 -7.68 5.54 4.36
N GLY A 176 -8.18 6.76 4.13
CA GLY A 176 -7.41 8.01 4.14
C GLY A 176 -7.39 8.73 5.48
N GLN A 177 -8.31 8.39 6.40
CA GLN A 177 -8.33 8.92 7.77
C GLN A 177 -7.32 8.19 8.66
N ILE A 178 -6.05 8.27 8.28
CA ILE A 178 -4.95 7.62 8.99
C ILE A 178 -3.86 8.64 9.30
N LEU A 179 -3.12 8.37 10.37
CA LEU A 179 -1.85 9.03 10.62
C LEU A 179 -0.76 8.29 9.85
N ILE A 180 -0.18 8.98 8.87
CA ILE A 180 0.87 8.42 8.03
C ILE A 180 2.20 8.53 8.78
N PRO A 181 2.89 7.40 9.04
CA PRO A 181 4.17 7.42 9.72
C PRO A 181 5.22 8.13 8.86
N GLN A 182 5.86 9.15 9.43
CA GLN A 182 6.98 9.85 8.83
C GLN A 182 8.25 9.68 9.67
N SER A 183 9.37 9.62 8.95
CA SER A 183 10.71 9.62 9.50
C SER A 183 11.53 10.68 8.78
N ASP A 184 12.68 11.07 9.35
CA ASP A 184 13.56 12.05 8.72
C ASP A 184 13.97 11.58 7.32
N LEU A 185 13.53 12.32 6.30
CA LEU A 185 13.77 12.03 4.88
C LEU A 185 15.28 11.97 4.56
N ARG A 186 16.13 12.61 5.36
CA ARG A 186 17.58 12.63 5.16
C ARG A 186 18.21 11.26 5.45
N TYR A 187 17.70 10.54 6.45
CA TYR A 187 18.27 9.26 6.88
C TYR A 187 17.42 8.05 6.47
N SER A 188 16.15 8.26 6.11
CA SER A 188 15.23 7.19 5.71
C SER A 188 15.64 6.41 4.45
N GLN A 189 16.51 6.98 3.60
CA GLN A 189 17.06 6.29 2.43
C GLN A 189 18.18 5.30 2.78
N GLN A 190 18.88 5.51 3.89
CA GLN A 190 20.06 4.72 4.27
C GLN A 190 19.73 3.67 5.32
N THR A 191 18.91 4.02 6.31
CA THR A 191 18.52 3.13 7.39
C THR A 191 17.06 3.36 7.78
N ASP A 192 16.43 2.31 8.29
CA ASP A 192 15.11 2.44 8.89
C ASP A 192 15.24 3.04 10.30
N VAL A 193 15.19 4.37 10.38
CA VAL A 193 15.28 5.14 11.64
C VAL A 193 14.01 4.97 12.50
N GLY A 194 13.03 4.20 12.04
CA GLY A 194 11.72 4.07 12.66
C GLY A 194 10.87 5.32 12.47
N VAL A 195 9.66 5.31 13.05
CA VAL A 195 8.71 6.42 12.95
C VAL A 195 9.06 7.46 14.00
N THR A 196 9.34 8.70 13.57
CA THR A 196 9.66 9.81 14.48
C THR A 196 8.50 10.79 14.63
N HIS A 197 7.70 10.97 13.58
CA HIS A 197 6.57 11.90 13.54
C HIS A 197 5.41 11.28 12.76
N PHE A 198 4.20 11.78 12.98
CA PHE A 198 3.02 11.38 12.22
C PHE A 198 2.47 12.57 11.42
N ARG A 199 2.13 12.33 10.16
CA ARG A 199 1.43 13.29 9.30
C ARG A 199 -0.03 12.89 9.17
N SER A 200 -0.96 13.81 9.40
CA SER A 200 -2.38 13.53 9.14
C SER A 200 -2.63 13.28 7.65
N GLY A 201 -3.34 12.19 7.32
CA GLY A 201 -3.71 11.86 5.94
C GLY A 201 -4.80 12.79 5.39
N MET A 202 -5.86 13.05 6.17
CA MET A 202 -6.95 13.95 5.78
C MET A 202 -7.25 14.96 6.90
N SER A 203 -7.69 16.15 6.54
CA SER A 203 -8.15 17.17 7.48
C SER A 203 -9.54 16.82 8.03
N HIS A 204 -9.74 16.96 9.34
CA HIS A 204 -11.04 16.88 10.01
C HIS A 204 -11.33 18.20 10.73
N ASP A 205 -12.61 18.56 10.89
CA ASP A 205 -13.04 19.65 11.76
C ASP A 205 -12.91 19.18 13.23
N GLU A 206 -12.18 19.88 14.08
CA GLU A 206 -11.75 19.44 15.43
C GLU A 206 -12.75 18.58 16.22
N ASP A 207 -12.23 17.51 16.85
CA ASP A 207 -12.94 16.69 17.84
C ASP A 207 -13.32 17.56 19.06
N ASN A 208 -14.47 18.25 18.99
CA ASN A 208 -15.09 18.93 20.12
C ASN A 208 -16.14 18.02 20.80
#